data_AF-A0A2T7F3H6-F1
#
_entry.id   AF-A0A2T7F3H6-F1
#
_cell.length_a   1.000
_cell.length_b   1.000
_cell.length_c   1.000
_cell.angle_alpha   90.00
_cell.angle_beta   90.00
_cell.angle_gamma   90.00
#
_symmetry.space_group_name_H-M   'P 1'
#
loop_
_entity.id
_entity.type
_entity.pdbx_description
1 polymer ?
#
loop_
_entity_poly.entity_id
_entity_poly.type
_entity_poly.pdbx_seq_one_letter_code
_entity_poly.pdbx_strand_id
1 'polypeptide(L)'
;MPPCPNTVTHRRTGWRHYFVRILTPMLGIVSLTLLIYFIISRKKVSIAQSSLSFSDEQFPKVSYKDLAQSTDNFSASNLVGRGSHGSVYKGRLITPEPVVVAVKVFDLAVEGTDRSFMSECQALRNIRHRNLLPILTVCSTIDNRGNDFKALVYRFMPNGSLDSWLHPPGYGNTVNNMNLSQRLKIAVDIADALQYIHHDCESPIIHCDLKPSNILLDDDMTAHLGDFGIARFYLETKSQRAGDSRSAGTISLKGNNWIYRSM
;
A
#
# COMPACT_ATOMS: atom_id res chain seq x y z
N MET A 1 -50.44 36.78 -73.44
CA MET A 1 -49.58 35.80 -72.74
C MET A 1 -49.40 36.29 -71.31
N PRO A 2 -49.62 35.47 -70.27
CA PRO A 2 -49.34 35.88 -68.90
C PRO A 2 -47.85 35.68 -68.56
N PRO A 3 -47.29 36.44 -67.60
CA PRO A 3 -45.88 36.34 -67.21
C PRO A 3 -45.63 35.15 -66.26
N CYS A 4 -44.44 34.56 -66.35
CA CYS A 4 -43.98 33.43 -65.51
C CYS A 4 -43.77 33.84 -64.04
N PRO A 5 -44.02 32.93 -63.07
CA PRO A 5 -43.74 33.21 -61.66
C PRO A 5 -42.26 32.95 -61.33
N ASN A 6 -41.59 33.94 -60.74
CA ASN A 6 -40.27 33.77 -60.14
C ASN A 6 -40.42 32.97 -58.83
N THR A 7 -39.99 31.71 -58.85
CA THR A 7 -39.81 30.92 -57.63
C THR A 7 -38.51 31.33 -56.95
N VAL A 8 -38.64 31.97 -55.78
CA VAL A 8 -37.52 32.18 -54.85
C VAL A 8 -37.07 30.82 -54.34
N THR A 9 -35.95 30.32 -54.85
CA THR A 9 -35.29 29.14 -54.27
C THR A 9 -34.54 29.54 -53.01
N HIS A 10 -35.05 29.10 -51.87
CA HIS A 10 -34.49 29.30 -50.56
C HIS A 10 -33.06 28.72 -50.49
N ARG A 11 -32.04 29.57 -50.30
CA ARG A 11 -30.66 29.17 -49.92
C ARG A 11 -30.70 28.40 -48.59
N ARG A 12 -30.91 27.08 -48.61
CA ARG A 12 -30.90 26.21 -47.41
C ARG A 12 -29.75 25.20 -47.42
N THR A 13 -28.93 25.17 -48.47
CA THR A 13 -27.86 24.18 -48.67
C THR A 13 -26.50 24.60 -48.09
N GLY A 14 -26.17 25.90 -48.03
CA GLY A 14 -24.86 26.35 -47.56
C GLY A 14 -24.59 26.06 -46.07
N TRP A 15 -25.61 26.22 -45.22
CA TRP A 15 -25.46 26.00 -43.78
C TRP A 15 -25.24 24.53 -43.43
N ARG A 16 -25.95 23.60 -44.09
CA ARG A 16 -25.76 22.16 -43.87
C ARG A 16 -24.33 21.71 -44.19
N HIS A 17 -23.74 22.17 -45.29
CA HIS A 17 -22.35 21.86 -45.62
C HIS A 17 -21.35 22.51 -44.67
N TYR A 18 -21.65 23.70 -44.15
CA TYR A 18 -20.81 24.38 -43.16
C TYR A 18 -20.80 23.65 -41.81
N PHE A 19 -21.98 23.28 -41.30
CA PHE A 19 -22.09 22.49 -40.07
C PHE A 19 -21.40 21.14 -40.21
N VAL A 20 -21.59 20.42 -41.33
CA VAL A 20 -20.89 19.15 -41.57
C VAL A 20 -19.36 19.37 -41.59
N ARG A 21 -18.84 20.41 -42.26
CA ARG A 21 -17.39 20.68 -42.30
C ARG A 21 -16.78 21.00 -40.94
N ILE A 22 -17.53 21.57 -39.99
CA ILE A 22 -17.03 21.93 -38.66
C ILE A 22 -17.29 20.83 -37.63
N LEU A 23 -18.45 20.17 -37.65
CA LEU A 23 -18.78 19.14 -36.67
C LEU A 23 -17.95 17.86 -36.86
N THR A 24 -17.62 17.51 -38.10
CA THR A 24 -16.85 16.28 -38.39
C THR A 24 -15.45 16.29 -37.75
N PRO A 25 -14.61 17.35 -37.90
CA PRO A 25 -13.32 17.39 -37.21
C PRO A 25 -13.46 17.53 -35.69
N MET A 26 -14.48 18.25 -35.20
CA MET A 26 -14.72 18.38 -33.75
C MET A 26 -15.02 17.02 -33.08
N LEU A 27 -15.87 16.19 -33.69
CA LEU A 27 -16.11 14.84 -33.20
C LEU A 27 -14.85 13.98 -33.24
N GLY A 28 -14.04 14.10 -34.30
CA GLY A 28 -12.77 13.39 -34.43
C GLY A 28 -11.79 13.74 -33.31
N ILE A 29 -11.65 15.03 -32.99
CA ILE A 29 -10.77 15.50 -31.91
C ILE A 29 -11.26 15.01 -30.55
N VAL A 30 -12.57 15.09 -30.26
CA VAL A 30 -13.14 14.60 -28.99
C VAL A 30 -12.98 13.08 -28.85
N SER A 31 -13.19 12.33 -29.93
CA SER A 31 -12.96 10.88 -29.91
C SER A 31 -11.49 10.54 -29.66
N LEU A 32 -10.56 11.26 -30.30
CA LEU A 32 -9.13 11.06 -30.11
C LEU A 32 -8.67 11.41 -28.69
N THR A 33 -9.17 12.50 -28.10
CA THR A 33 -8.82 12.87 -26.71
C THR A 33 -9.36 11.87 -25.70
N LEU A 34 -10.58 11.36 -25.89
CA LEU A 34 -11.15 10.29 -25.06
C LEU A 34 -10.37 8.98 -25.21
N LEU A 35 -9.94 8.62 -26.42
CA LEU A 35 -9.13 7.43 -26.66
C LEU A 35 -7.75 7.56 -26.01
N ILE A 36 -7.09 8.72 -26.14
CA ILE A 36 -5.79 9.00 -25.50
C ILE A 36 -5.95 8.98 -23.98
N TYR A 37 -6.97 9.62 -23.43
CA TYR A 37 -7.27 9.60 -22.00
C TYR A 37 -7.50 8.17 -21.51
N PHE A 38 -8.25 7.36 -22.26
CA PHE A 38 -8.49 5.94 -21.95
C PHE A 38 -7.21 5.11 -22.03
N ILE A 39 -6.34 5.35 -23.01
CA ILE A 39 -5.04 4.68 -23.11
C ILE A 39 -4.14 5.07 -21.93
N ILE A 40 -4.11 6.35 -21.55
CA ILE A 40 -3.33 6.85 -20.41
C ILE A 40 -3.87 6.28 -19.10
N SER A 41 -5.19 6.23 -18.92
CA SER A 41 -5.81 5.67 -17.70
C SER A 41 -5.57 4.16 -17.60
N ARG A 42 -5.70 3.41 -18.71
CA ARG A 42 -5.35 1.99 -18.79
C ARG A 42 -3.86 1.74 -18.53
N LYS A 43 -2.96 2.57 -19.07
CA LYS A 43 -1.52 2.50 -18.79
C LYS A 43 -1.20 2.83 -17.33
N LYS A 44 -1.88 3.80 -16.71
CA LYS A 44 -1.67 4.14 -15.30
C LYS A 44 -2.09 2.98 -14.37
N VAL A 45 -3.20 2.31 -14.67
CA VAL A 45 -3.64 1.09 -13.97
C VAL A 45 -2.69 -0.07 -14.21
N SER A 46 -2.25 -0.28 -15.46
CA SER A 46 -1.30 -1.34 -15.83
C SER A 46 0.10 -1.12 -15.26
N ILE A 47 0.59 0.12 -15.19
CA ILE A 47 1.88 0.48 -14.58
C ILE A 47 1.83 0.29 -13.05
N ALA A 48 0.70 0.61 -12.41
CA ALA A 48 0.51 0.30 -10.99
C ALA A 48 0.52 -1.22 -10.72
N GLN A 49 -0.06 -2.04 -11.62
CA GLN A 49 -0.05 -3.50 -11.49
C GLN A 49 1.29 -4.15 -11.88
N SER A 50 2.00 -3.61 -12.89
CA SER A 50 3.28 -4.15 -13.38
C SER A 50 4.50 -3.70 -12.57
N SER A 51 4.39 -2.63 -11.78
CA SER A 51 5.45 -2.16 -10.87
C SER A 51 5.50 -2.89 -9.52
N LEU A 52 4.52 -3.75 -9.22
CA LEU A 52 4.44 -4.55 -8.00
C LEU A 52 4.91 -6.01 -8.19
N SER A 53 5.76 -6.27 -9.18
CA SER A 53 6.40 -7.58 -9.33
C SER A 53 7.42 -7.82 -8.21
N PHE A 54 6.92 -8.28 -7.05
CA PHE A 54 7.70 -9.13 -6.16
C PHE A 54 8.11 -10.35 -6.99
N SER A 55 9.41 -10.69 -6.98
CA SER A 55 10.03 -11.71 -7.83
C SER A 55 9.14 -12.95 -7.98
N ASP A 56 8.72 -13.22 -9.23
CA ASP A 56 7.79 -14.30 -9.64
C ASP A 56 8.29 -15.72 -9.28
N GLU A 57 9.52 -15.84 -8.77
CA GLU A 57 10.21 -17.11 -8.52
C GLU A 57 10.19 -17.55 -7.04
N GLN A 58 9.83 -16.69 -6.06
CA GLN A 58 10.05 -17.02 -4.64
C GLN A 58 8.81 -17.07 -3.74
N PHE A 59 7.66 -16.54 -4.18
CA PHE A 59 6.46 -16.54 -3.35
C PHE A 59 5.18 -16.87 -4.15
N PRO A 60 4.33 -17.80 -3.67
CA PRO A 60 3.10 -18.14 -4.37
C PRO A 60 2.17 -16.92 -4.47
N LYS A 61 1.60 -16.71 -5.66
CA LYS A 61 0.49 -15.76 -5.85
C LYS A 61 -0.70 -16.27 -5.06
N VAL A 62 -1.19 -15.45 -4.13
CA VAL A 62 -2.38 -15.75 -3.32
C VAL A 62 -3.58 -14.97 -3.84
N SER A 63 -4.73 -15.62 -3.91
CA SER A 63 -6.00 -14.97 -4.27
C SER A 63 -6.74 -14.47 -3.03
N TYR A 64 -7.76 -13.64 -3.23
CA TYR A 64 -8.73 -13.29 -2.18
C TYR A 64 -9.31 -14.54 -1.51
N LYS A 65 -9.66 -15.56 -2.30
CA LYS A 65 -10.28 -16.79 -1.80
C LYS A 65 -9.33 -17.57 -0.89
N ASP A 66 -8.05 -17.64 -1.23
CA ASP A 66 -7.04 -18.32 -0.40
C ASP A 66 -6.89 -17.59 0.93
N LEU A 67 -6.85 -16.26 0.92
CA LEU A 67 -6.76 -15.45 2.13
C LEU A 67 -8.02 -15.57 2.98
N ALA A 68 -9.20 -15.48 2.38
CA ALA A 68 -10.47 -15.70 3.06
C ALA A 68 -10.51 -17.08 3.71
N GLN A 69 -10.18 -18.15 2.98
CA GLN A 69 -10.14 -19.50 3.54
C GLN A 69 -9.13 -19.63 4.68
N SER A 70 -7.93 -19.07 4.51
CA SER A 70 -6.86 -19.16 5.52
C SER A 70 -7.17 -18.43 6.82
N THR A 71 -8.08 -17.44 6.79
CA THR A 71 -8.44 -16.56 7.91
C THR A 71 -9.85 -16.83 8.44
N ASP A 72 -10.49 -17.93 8.00
CA ASP A 72 -11.90 -18.22 8.29
C ASP A 72 -12.83 -17.05 7.91
N ASN A 73 -12.73 -16.62 6.66
CA ASN A 73 -13.43 -15.46 6.09
C ASN A 73 -13.19 -14.17 6.87
N PHE A 74 -11.95 -13.91 7.29
CA PHE A 74 -11.58 -12.74 8.11
C PHE A 74 -12.41 -12.66 9.41
N SER A 75 -12.62 -13.82 10.05
CA SER A 75 -13.38 -13.95 11.29
C SER A 75 -12.78 -13.12 12.42
N ALA A 76 -13.64 -12.59 13.29
CA ALA A 76 -13.22 -11.85 14.48
C ALA A 76 -12.36 -12.70 15.43
N SER A 77 -12.53 -14.02 15.42
CA SER A 77 -11.69 -14.96 16.21
C SER A 77 -10.23 -14.98 15.76
N ASN A 78 -9.97 -14.63 14.50
CA ASN A 78 -8.64 -14.55 13.91
C ASN A 78 -8.10 -13.11 13.88
N LEU A 79 -8.84 -12.12 14.38
CA LEU A 79 -8.39 -10.73 14.41
C LEU A 79 -7.22 -10.58 15.40
N VAL A 80 -6.07 -10.18 14.89
CA VAL A 80 -4.86 -9.89 15.69
C VAL A 80 -4.88 -8.44 16.16
N GLY A 81 -5.30 -7.52 15.30
CA GLY A 81 -5.35 -6.10 15.64
C GLY A 81 -5.98 -5.24 14.55
N ARG A 82 -6.31 -4.00 14.91
CA ARG A 82 -6.81 -2.96 14.01
C ARG A 82 -5.93 -1.73 14.07
N GLY A 83 -5.64 -1.15 12.92
CA GLY A 83 -4.88 0.08 12.77
C GLY A 83 -5.60 1.08 11.87
N SER A 84 -4.95 2.21 11.58
CA SER A 84 -5.54 3.31 10.79
C SER A 84 -5.86 2.91 9.36
N HIS A 85 -5.10 1.96 8.82
CA HIS A 85 -5.16 1.56 7.42
C HIS A 85 -5.93 0.25 7.21
N GLY A 86 -6.43 -0.38 8.28
CA GLY A 86 -7.17 -1.64 8.17
C GLY A 86 -7.00 -2.59 9.35
N SER A 87 -7.03 -3.89 9.07
CA SER A 87 -7.07 -4.96 10.09
C SER A 87 -6.05 -6.04 9.78
N VAL A 88 -5.49 -6.66 10.81
CA VAL A 88 -4.55 -7.79 10.69
C VAL A 88 -5.22 -9.05 11.20
N TYR A 89 -5.22 -10.11 10.39
CA TYR A 89 -5.79 -11.40 10.74
C TYR A 89 -4.73 -12.48 10.80
N LYS A 90 -4.80 -13.37 11.77
CA LYS A 90 -4.03 -14.61 11.80
C LYS A 90 -4.64 -15.57 10.79
N GLY A 91 -3.79 -16.24 10.03
CA GLY A 91 -4.24 -17.27 9.10
C GLY A 91 -3.25 -18.41 9.00
N ARG A 92 -3.68 -19.48 8.32
CA ARG A 92 -2.83 -20.60 7.93
C ARG A 92 -2.97 -20.83 6.43
N LEU A 93 -1.95 -20.45 5.67
CA LEU A 93 -1.93 -20.68 4.23
C LEU A 93 -1.76 -22.18 3.95
N ILE A 94 -2.59 -22.70 3.05
CA ILE A 94 -2.54 -24.10 2.60
C ILE A 94 -1.57 -24.18 1.43
N THR A 95 -0.30 -24.37 1.76
CA THR A 95 0.82 -24.66 0.86
C THR A 95 1.33 -26.09 1.15
N PRO A 96 2.20 -26.68 0.30
CA PRO A 96 2.79 -27.99 0.58
C PRO A 96 3.39 -28.10 1.98
N GLU A 97 3.98 -27.01 2.46
CA GLU A 97 4.33 -26.79 3.86
C GLU A 97 3.41 -25.71 4.44
N PRO A 98 2.47 -26.03 5.35
CA PRO A 98 1.55 -25.04 5.90
C PRO A 98 2.27 -23.95 6.72
N VAL A 99 2.02 -22.68 6.40
CA VAL A 99 2.64 -21.53 7.08
C VAL A 99 1.60 -20.72 7.84
N VAL A 100 1.90 -20.38 9.11
CA VAL A 100 1.09 -19.44 9.89
C VAL A 100 1.46 -18.00 9.49
N VAL A 101 0.46 -17.21 9.15
CA VAL A 101 0.64 -15.88 8.56
C VAL A 101 -0.14 -14.81 9.31
N ALA A 102 0.31 -13.56 9.14
CA ALA A 102 -0.45 -12.36 9.47
C ALA A 102 -0.89 -11.69 8.17
N VAL A 103 -2.19 -11.60 7.94
CA VAL A 103 -2.81 -11.00 6.76
C VAL A 103 -3.28 -9.60 7.11
N LYS A 104 -2.52 -8.57 6.72
CA LYS A 104 -2.88 -7.15 6.85
C LYS A 104 -3.80 -6.77 5.69
N VAL A 105 -5.10 -6.70 5.96
CA VAL A 105 -6.13 -6.28 5.01
C VAL A 105 -6.34 -4.78 5.12
N PHE A 106 -6.28 -4.09 3.99
CA PHE A 106 -6.38 -2.64 3.90
C PHE A 106 -7.84 -2.20 3.74
N ASP A 107 -8.26 -1.20 4.52
CA ASP A 107 -9.57 -0.57 4.38
C ASP A 107 -9.51 0.56 3.34
N LEU A 108 -9.83 0.22 2.09
CA LEU A 108 -9.75 1.13 0.95
C LEU A 108 -10.81 2.25 0.98
N ALA A 109 -11.79 2.20 1.88
CA ALA A 109 -12.71 3.30 2.10
C ALA A 109 -12.06 4.45 2.90
N VAL A 110 -10.99 4.16 3.65
CA VAL A 110 -10.26 5.16 4.45
C VAL A 110 -9.27 5.93 3.58
N GLU A 111 -9.33 7.26 3.65
CA GLU A 111 -8.47 8.13 2.86
C GLU A 111 -6.98 7.88 3.19
N GLY A 112 -6.16 7.74 2.13
CA GLY A 112 -4.73 7.54 2.27
C GLY A 112 -4.30 6.09 2.49
N THR A 113 -5.23 5.16 2.76
CA THR A 113 -4.93 3.73 2.88
C THR A 113 -4.28 3.17 1.61
N ASP A 114 -4.77 3.55 0.43
CA ASP A 114 -4.18 3.12 -0.83
C ASP A 114 -2.72 3.58 -0.99
N ARG A 115 -2.43 4.82 -0.58
CA ARG A 115 -1.05 5.35 -0.56
C ARG A 115 -0.18 4.60 0.45
N SER A 116 -0.74 4.24 1.60
CA SER A 116 -0.05 3.47 2.63
C SER A 116 0.32 2.07 2.13
N PHE A 117 -0.63 1.37 1.49
CA PHE A 117 -0.36 0.10 0.82
C PHE A 117 0.76 0.21 -0.21
N MET A 118 0.70 1.22 -1.08
CA MET A 118 1.73 1.42 -2.12
C MET A 118 3.10 1.76 -1.53
N SER A 119 3.15 2.59 -0.48
CA SER A 119 4.38 2.96 0.23
C SER A 119 5.03 1.72 0.86
N GLU A 120 4.24 0.89 1.55
CA GLU A 120 4.71 -0.33 2.18
C GLU A 120 5.19 -1.35 1.14
N CYS A 121 4.45 -1.54 0.05
CA CYS A 121 4.89 -2.39 -1.06
C CYS A 121 6.21 -1.91 -1.67
N GLN A 122 6.35 -0.61 -1.89
CA GLN A 122 7.56 -0.03 -2.48
C GLN A 122 8.77 -0.24 -1.57
N ALA A 123 8.63 -0.02 -0.27
CA ALA A 123 9.68 -0.29 0.71
C ALA A 123 10.06 -1.78 0.72
N LEU A 124 9.06 -2.65 0.83
CA LEU A 124 9.24 -4.10 0.96
C LEU A 124 9.79 -4.78 -0.31
N ARG A 125 9.73 -4.11 -1.47
CA ARG A 125 10.26 -4.65 -2.72
C ARG A 125 11.79 -4.85 -2.66
N ASN A 126 12.50 -3.95 -1.99
CA ASN A 126 13.96 -3.86 -2.07
C ASN A 126 14.68 -4.13 -0.74
N ILE A 127 13.94 -4.39 0.34
CA ILE A 127 14.53 -4.64 1.67
C ILE A 127 14.36 -6.09 2.10
N ARG A 128 15.47 -6.70 2.53
CA ARG A 128 15.53 -8.06 3.09
C ARG A 128 16.62 -8.09 4.17
N HIS A 129 16.20 -8.22 5.42
CA HIS A 129 17.11 -8.24 6.56
C HIS A 129 16.53 -9.09 7.69
N ARG A 130 17.39 -9.71 8.50
CA ARG A 130 16.97 -10.62 9.58
C ARG A 130 16.09 -9.96 10.64
N ASN A 131 16.27 -8.65 10.86
CA ASN A 131 15.50 -7.86 11.83
C ASN A 131 14.40 -6.99 11.17
N LEU A 132 14.00 -7.32 9.94
CA LEU A 132 12.83 -6.72 9.29
C LEU A 132 11.72 -7.77 9.19
N LEU A 133 10.46 -7.35 9.39
CA LEU A 133 9.31 -8.24 9.34
C LEU A 133 9.22 -8.93 7.96
N PRO A 134 9.34 -10.27 7.89
CA PRO A 134 9.37 -10.96 6.62
C PRO A 134 8.01 -10.90 5.90
N ILE A 135 7.97 -10.19 4.77
CA ILE A 135 6.86 -10.26 3.83
C ILE A 135 6.93 -11.60 3.08
N LEU A 136 5.81 -12.30 3.02
CA LEU A 136 5.65 -13.50 2.22
C LEU A 136 5.07 -13.16 0.86
N THR A 137 3.98 -12.39 0.79
CA THR A 137 3.38 -12.09 -0.51
C THR A 137 2.45 -10.88 -0.42
N VAL A 138 2.07 -10.36 -1.59
CA VAL A 138 1.16 -9.23 -1.75
C VAL A 138 -0.04 -9.69 -2.55
N CYS A 139 -1.24 -9.31 -2.08
CA CYS A 139 -2.49 -9.59 -2.74
C CYS A 139 -3.14 -8.26 -3.15
N SER A 140 -3.36 -8.10 -4.46
CA SER A 140 -4.09 -6.95 -5.03
C SER A 140 -5.06 -7.51 -6.06
N THR A 141 -6.27 -7.83 -5.62
CA THR A 141 -7.29 -8.55 -6.40
C THR A 141 -8.65 -7.87 -6.24
N ILE A 142 -9.72 -8.59 -6.59
CA ILE A 142 -11.11 -8.17 -6.37
C ILE A 142 -11.73 -9.15 -5.35
N ASP A 143 -12.58 -8.64 -4.45
CA ASP A 143 -13.35 -9.45 -3.49
C ASP A 143 -14.55 -10.15 -4.17
N ASN A 144 -15.24 -11.03 -3.43
CA ASN A 144 -16.41 -11.74 -3.95
C ASN A 144 -17.59 -10.84 -4.36
N ARG A 145 -17.56 -9.55 -4.00
CA ARG A 145 -18.61 -8.55 -4.31
C ARG A 145 -18.21 -7.63 -5.46
N GLY A 146 -17.03 -7.81 -6.06
CA GLY A 146 -16.55 -6.98 -7.15
C GLY A 146 -15.79 -5.73 -6.72
N ASN A 147 -15.43 -5.58 -5.44
CA ASN A 147 -14.67 -4.43 -4.94
C ASN A 147 -13.16 -4.72 -4.97
N ASP A 148 -12.35 -3.67 -5.12
CA ASP A 148 -10.90 -3.77 -4.95
C ASP A 148 -10.54 -4.33 -3.57
N PHE A 149 -9.60 -5.27 -3.55
CA PHE A 149 -9.09 -5.90 -2.34
C PHE A 149 -7.58 -5.84 -2.34
N LYS A 150 -7.01 -5.34 -1.24
CA LYS A 150 -5.56 -5.23 -1.04
C LYS A 150 -5.16 -5.79 0.31
N ALA A 151 -4.15 -6.66 0.31
CA ALA A 151 -3.59 -7.22 1.51
C ALA A 151 -2.09 -7.48 1.39
N LEU A 152 -1.41 -7.39 2.52
CA LEU A 152 -0.02 -7.83 2.70
C LEU A 152 0.00 -9.06 3.60
N VAL A 153 0.79 -10.06 3.23
CA VAL A 153 0.89 -11.31 3.97
C VAL A 153 2.28 -11.45 4.54
N TYR A 154 2.38 -11.41 5.86
CA TYR A 154 3.64 -11.54 6.60
C TYR A 154 3.75 -12.88 7.28
N ARG A 155 4.98 -13.27 7.63
CA ARG A 155 5.20 -14.32 8.64
C ARG A 155 4.55 -13.89 9.95
N PHE A 156 3.81 -14.80 10.59
CA PHE A 156 3.21 -14.51 11.89
C PHE A 156 4.28 -14.45 12.99
N MET A 157 4.17 -13.46 13.88
CA MET A 157 5.08 -13.25 15.00
C MET A 157 4.39 -13.66 16.31
N PRO A 158 4.72 -14.82 16.89
CA PRO A 158 3.93 -15.44 17.96
C PRO A 158 4.04 -14.71 19.30
N ASN A 159 5.15 -14.03 19.57
CA ASN A 159 5.33 -13.23 20.78
C ASN A 159 4.76 -11.81 20.66
N GLY A 160 4.08 -11.50 19.55
CA GLY A 160 3.36 -10.24 19.37
C GLY A 160 4.28 -9.02 19.29
N SER A 161 3.74 -7.86 19.66
CA SER A 161 4.47 -6.59 19.61
C SER A 161 5.21 -6.30 20.91
N LEU A 162 6.34 -5.57 20.82
CA LEU A 162 7.09 -5.10 21.99
C LEU A 162 6.23 -4.25 22.92
N ASP A 163 5.28 -3.49 22.38
CA ASP A 163 4.31 -2.70 23.16
C ASP A 163 3.58 -3.53 24.21
N SER A 164 3.14 -4.74 23.83
CA SER A 164 2.43 -5.67 24.73
C SER A 164 3.31 -6.22 25.85
N TRP A 165 4.64 -6.24 25.66
CA TRP A 165 5.60 -6.63 26.69
C TRP A 165 5.98 -5.46 27.60
N LEU A 166 6.00 -4.24 27.08
CA LEU A 166 6.31 -3.03 27.85
C LEU A 166 5.10 -2.55 28.66
N HIS A 167 3.89 -2.77 28.16
CA HIS A 167 2.64 -2.32 28.76
C HIS A 167 1.63 -3.47 28.84
N PRO A 168 1.86 -4.49 29.70
CA PRO A 168 0.91 -5.58 29.89
C PRO A 168 -0.44 -5.02 30.36
N PRO A 169 -1.57 -5.49 29.81
CA PRO A 169 -2.89 -5.06 30.26
C PRO A 169 -3.16 -5.55 31.70
N GLY A 170 -3.00 -4.66 32.67
CA GLY A 170 -3.67 -4.60 33.99
C GLY A 170 -3.69 -5.84 34.93
N TYR A 171 -3.12 -5.65 36.13
CA TYR A 171 -3.48 -6.29 37.42
C TYR A 171 -3.71 -7.83 37.46
N GLY A 172 -2.73 -8.59 36.97
CA GLY A 172 -2.62 -10.02 37.23
C GLY A 172 -1.16 -10.41 37.19
N ASN A 173 -0.73 -11.32 38.05
CA ASN A 173 0.68 -11.70 38.30
C ASN A 173 1.40 -12.39 37.11
N THR A 174 1.08 -12.09 35.86
CA THR A 174 1.93 -12.41 34.71
C THR A 174 2.75 -11.18 34.39
N VAL A 175 3.79 -10.95 35.19
CA VAL A 175 4.81 -9.97 34.82
C VAL A 175 5.53 -10.55 33.62
N ASN A 176 5.18 -10.10 32.41
CA ASN A 176 6.01 -10.29 31.22
C ASN A 176 7.29 -9.46 31.41
N ASN A 177 8.14 -9.92 32.32
CA ASN A 177 9.34 -9.23 32.75
C ASN A 177 10.44 -9.49 31.72
N MET A 178 10.42 -8.67 30.68
CA MET A 178 11.56 -8.57 29.78
C MET A 178 12.76 -8.05 30.57
N ASN A 179 13.75 -8.92 30.75
CA ASN A 179 14.96 -8.59 31.52
C ASN A 179 15.87 -7.64 30.72
N LEU A 180 16.88 -7.07 31.39
CA LEU A 180 17.79 -6.10 30.76
C LEU A 180 18.52 -6.70 29.55
N SER A 181 18.92 -7.96 29.61
CA SER A 181 19.61 -8.64 28.51
C SER A 181 18.71 -8.74 27.27
N GLN A 182 17.44 -9.11 27.44
CA GLN A 182 16.46 -9.14 26.35
C GLN A 182 16.21 -7.76 25.75
N ARG A 183 16.08 -6.72 26.59
CA ARG A 183 15.92 -5.33 26.14
C ARG A 183 17.12 -4.86 25.32
N LEU A 184 18.34 -5.21 25.75
CA LEU A 184 19.56 -4.90 25.02
C LEU A 184 19.62 -5.66 23.69
N LYS A 185 19.26 -6.95 23.66
CA LYS A 185 19.18 -7.73 22.42
C LYS A 185 18.22 -7.08 21.41
N ILE A 186 17.01 -6.72 21.87
CA ILE A 186 16.01 -6.04 21.04
C ILE A 186 16.51 -4.68 20.54
N ALA A 187 17.17 -3.89 21.39
CA ALA A 187 17.74 -2.61 20.96
C ALA A 187 18.80 -2.78 19.86
N VAL A 188 19.65 -3.82 19.97
CA VAL A 188 20.64 -4.17 18.95
C VAL A 188 19.97 -4.60 17.66
N ASP A 189 18.98 -5.50 17.73
CA ASP A 189 18.21 -5.96 16.57
C ASP A 189 17.57 -4.79 15.79
N ILE A 190 16.99 -3.83 16.51
CA ILE A 190 16.37 -2.64 15.91
C ILE A 190 17.41 -1.68 15.35
N ALA A 191 18.55 -1.50 16.04
CA ALA A 191 19.64 -0.68 15.51
C ALA A 191 20.18 -1.27 14.19
N ASP A 192 20.33 -2.59 14.11
CA ASP A 192 20.79 -3.31 12.92
C ASP A 192 19.79 -3.15 11.75
N ALA A 193 18.49 -3.31 12.01
CA ALA A 193 17.45 -3.04 11.03
C ALA A 193 17.47 -1.60 10.50
N LEU A 194 17.64 -0.62 11.39
CA LEU A 194 17.68 0.80 11.03
C LEU A 194 18.95 1.16 10.24
N GLN A 195 20.10 0.63 10.66
CA GLN A 195 21.36 0.79 9.92
C GLN A 195 21.19 0.27 8.48
N TYR A 196 20.64 -0.93 8.35
CA TYR A 196 20.41 -1.54 7.05
C TYR A 196 19.52 -0.68 6.13
N ILE A 197 18.35 -0.23 6.61
CA ILE A 197 17.44 0.58 5.77
C ILE A 197 17.95 1.99 5.48
N HIS A 198 18.82 2.54 6.33
CA HIS A 198 19.37 3.89 6.15
C HIS A 198 20.65 3.91 5.30
N HIS A 199 21.46 2.86 5.32
CA HIS A 199 22.81 2.90 4.75
C HIS A 199 23.11 1.79 3.75
N ASP A 200 22.57 0.59 3.95
CA ASP A 200 22.95 -0.59 3.19
C ASP A 200 21.98 -0.92 2.05
N CYS A 201 20.83 -0.24 2.01
CA CYS A 201 19.86 -0.31 0.90
C CYS A 201 20.28 0.61 -0.26
N GLU A 202 20.07 0.16 -1.51
CA GLU A 202 20.37 0.94 -2.73
C GLU A 202 19.67 2.32 -2.73
N SER A 203 18.45 2.36 -2.21
CA SER A 203 17.74 3.62 -1.93
C SER A 203 17.45 3.67 -0.43
N PRO A 204 18.08 4.59 0.32
CA PRO A 204 17.85 4.71 1.76
C PRO A 204 16.38 4.99 2.07
N ILE A 205 15.85 4.30 3.08
CA ILE A 205 14.45 4.37 3.50
C ILE A 205 14.38 4.90 4.93
N ILE A 206 13.66 6.00 5.12
CA ILE A 206 13.27 6.51 6.43
C ILE A 206 11.96 5.84 6.81
N HIS A 207 11.95 5.08 7.92
CA HIS A 207 10.76 4.34 8.37
C HIS A 207 9.56 5.26 8.74
N CYS A 208 9.84 6.42 9.34
CA CYS A 208 8.88 7.43 9.80
C CYS A 208 7.88 7.03 10.90
N ASP A 209 7.71 5.74 11.23
CA ASP A 209 6.80 5.28 12.31
C ASP A 209 7.47 4.29 13.29
N LEU A 210 8.68 4.60 13.78
CA LEU A 210 9.35 3.72 14.75
C LEU A 210 8.69 3.84 16.14
N LYS A 211 8.07 2.75 16.61
CA LYS A 211 7.40 2.65 17.92
C LYS A 211 7.30 1.18 18.38
N PRO A 212 7.10 0.91 19.69
CA PRO A 212 7.01 -0.45 20.20
C PRO A 212 5.97 -1.36 19.52
N SER A 213 4.84 -0.82 19.06
CA SER A 213 3.79 -1.61 18.41
C SER A 213 4.16 -2.06 16.98
N ASN A 214 5.17 -1.43 16.37
CA ASN A 214 5.71 -1.80 15.06
C ASN A 214 6.94 -2.72 15.16
N ILE A 215 7.37 -3.06 16.39
CA ILE A 215 8.44 -4.02 16.66
C ILE A 215 7.79 -5.34 17.07
N LEU A 216 7.90 -6.36 16.23
CA LEU A 216 7.34 -7.69 16.49
C LEU A 216 8.43 -8.68 16.93
N LEU A 217 8.04 -9.66 17.74
CA LEU A 217 8.93 -10.65 18.31
C LEU A 217 8.61 -12.05 17.76
N ASP A 218 9.63 -12.72 17.22
CA ASP A 218 9.52 -14.11 16.76
C ASP A 218 9.62 -15.11 17.92
N ASP A 219 9.62 -16.41 17.61
CA ASP A 219 9.73 -17.51 18.60
C ASP A 219 10.97 -17.40 19.50
N ASP A 220 12.09 -16.86 18.99
CA ASP A 220 13.38 -16.73 19.67
C ASP A 220 13.57 -15.37 20.39
N MET A 221 12.47 -14.60 20.53
CA MET A 221 12.48 -13.23 21.06
C MET A 221 13.42 -12.29 20.29
N THR A 222 13.60 -12.55 18.99
CA THR A 222 14.35 -11.68 18.06
C THR A 222 13.42 -10.61 17.51
N ALA A 223 13.90 -9.36 17.51
CA ALA A 223 13.07 -8.23 17.10
C ALA A 223 13.05 -8.03 15.57
N HIS A 224 11.85 -7.77 15.06
CA HIS A 224 11.57 -7.51 13.66
C HIS A 224 10.80 -6.19 13.51
N LEU A 225 11.40 -5.21 12.84
CA LEU A 225 10.75 -3.94 12.52
C LEU A 225 9.78 -4.13 11.34
N GLY A 226 8.52 -3.73 11.51
CA GLY A 226 7.49 -3.76 10.48
C GLY A 226 6.73 -2.44 10.34
N ASP A 227 5.72 -2.45 9.47
CA ASP A 227 4.84 -1.32 9.12
C ASP A 227 5.55 -0.12 8.44
N PHE A 228 5.82 -0.29 7.15
CA PHE A 228 6.39 0.74 6.29
C PHE A 228 5.33 1.63 5.60
N GLY A 229 4.09 1.66 6.12
CA GLY A 229 2.97 2.36 5.48
C GLY A 229 3.13 3.88 5.30
N ILE A 230 4.08 4.50 6.00
CA ILE A 230 4.43 5.92 5.82
C ILE A 230 5.92 6.13 5.51
N ALA A 231 6.61 5.07 5.11
CA ALA A 231 8.04 5.12 4.84
C ALA A 231 8.36 6.01 3.64
N ARG A 232 9.56 6.61 3.65
CA ARG A 232 10.00 7.55 2.62
C ARG A 232 11.38 7.17 2.11
N PHE A 233 11.53 7.18 0.80
CA PHE A 233 12.82 7.06 0.17
C PHE A 233 13.55 8.39 0.24
N TYR A 234 14.78 8.37 0.74
CA TYR A 234 15.67 9.51 0.66
C TYR A 234 16.23 9.57 -0.76
N LEU A 235 15.82 10.59 -1.50
CA LEU A 235 16.48 10.96 -2.74
C LEU A 235 17.60 11.91 -2.35
N GLU A 236 18.84 11.41 -2.34
CA GLU A 236 19.98 12.30 -2.33
C GLU A 236 19.96 13.05 -3.66
N THR A 237 19.51 14.29 -3.64
CA THR A 237 19.66 15.18 -4.79
C THR A 237 21.16 15.35 -4.98
N LYS A 238 21.80 14.50 -5.80
CA LYS A 238 23.14 14.77 -6.31
C LYS A 238 23.08 16.20 -6.82
N SER A 239 23.79 17.09 -6.12
CA SER A 239 23.83 18.53 -6.36
C SER A 239 23.81 18.80 -7.86
N GLN A 240 22.63 19.10 -8.40
CA GLN A 240 22.56 19.85 -9.64
C GLN A 240 23.08 21.22 -9.26
N ARG A 241 24.22 21.56 -9.86
CA ARG A 241 24.84 22.88 -9.76
C ARG A 241 23.75 23.94 -9.91
N ALA A 242 23.65 24.79 -8.89
CA ALA A 242 23.02 26.10 -8.82
C ALA A 242 21.80 26.35 -9.74
N GLY A 243 20.62 26.46 -9.09
CA GLY A 243 19.51 27.27 -9.61
C GLY A 243 18.21 26.52 -9.83
N ASP A 244 17.51 26.15 -8.75
CA ASP A 244 16.07 26.42 -8.64
C ASP A 244 15.57 26.03 -7.25
N SER A 245 15.30 27.06 -6.44
CA SER A 245 14.69 26.93 -5.12
C SER A 245 13.18 26.67 -5.29
N ARG A 246 12.74 25.43 -5.10
CA ARG A 246 11.34 25.13 -4.78
C ARG A 246 11.24 24.19 -3.58
N SER A 247 11.09 24.84 -2.42
CA SER A 247 10.40 24.40 -1.20
C SER A 247 10.55 22.93 -0.81
N ALA A 248 11.54 22.66 0.05
CA ALA A 248 11.48 21.53 0.97
C ALA A 248 10.23 21.69 1.86
N GLY A 249 9.33 20.70 1.82
CA GLY A 249 8.11 20.70 2.63
C GLY A 249 8.45 20.65 4.12
N THR A 250 7.86 21.57 4.87
CA THR A 250 7.95 21.69 6.33
C THR A 250 7.47 20.40 7.00
N ILE A 251 8.30 19.89 7.92
CA ILE A 251 8.01 18.78 8.82
C ILE A 251 6.92 19.22 9.80
N SER A 252 5.69 18.73 9.58
CA SER A 252 4.68 18.68 10.63
C SER A 252 4.66 17.26 11.17
N LEU A 253 5.33 17.03 12.29
CA LEU A 253 5.18 15.82 13.10
C LEU A 253 3.76 15.81 13.67
N LYS A 254 2.83 15.16 12.96
CA LYS A 254 1.51 14.86 13.51
C LYS A 254 1.66 13.57 14.30
N GLY A 255 1.83 13.70 15.61
CA GLY A 255 1.78 12.57 16.54
C GLY A 255 0.40 11.92 16.47
N ASN A 256 0.35 10.65 16.09
CA ASN A 256 -0.88 9.87 16.13
C ASN A 256 -0.97 9.22 17.51
N ASN A 257 -1.78 9.82 18.40
CA ASN A 257 -2.15 9.22 19.68
C ASN A 257 -2.95 7.93 19.43
N TRP A 258 -2.46 6.80 19.93
CA TRP A 258 -3.20 5.54 19.99
C TRP A 258 -3.67 5.31 21.43
N ILE A 259 -4.99 5.21 21.61
CA ILE A 259 -5.62 4.73 22.83
C ILE A 259 -5.98 3.26 22.57
N TYR A 260 -5.26 2.32 23.19
CA TYR A 260 -5.77 0.98 23.41
C TYR A 260 -6.76 1.03 24.59
N ARG A 261 -8.03 1.24 24.28
CA ARG A 261 -9.14 0.81 25.14
C ARG A 261 -9.95 -0.18 24.34
N SER A 262 -9.98 -1.42 24.78
CA SER A 262 -11.10 -2.33 24.54
C SER A 262 -11.25 -3.21 25.77
N MET A 263 -12.52 -3.52 26.05
CA MET A 263 -13.08 -4.17 27.23
C MET A 263 -12.31 -5.38 27.74
#